data_AF-A0A8T4HDI1-F1
#
_entry.id   AF-A0A8T4HDI1-F1
#
_cell.length_a   1.000
_cell.length_b   1.000
_cell.length_c   1.000
_cell.angle_alpha   90.00
_cell.angle_beta   90.00
_cell.angle_gamma   90.00
#
_symmetry.space_group_name_H-M   'P 1'
#
loop_
_entity.id
_entity.type
_entity.pdbx_description
1 polymer ?
#
loop_
_entity_poly.entity_id
_entity_poly.type
_entity_poly.pdbx_seq_one_letter_code
_entity_poly.pdbx_strand_id
1 'polypeptide(L)'
;MKRFVNLLLLSTAIIIFTSFKNDILKIYSEYTIDDIYSKIDLESGTLDEDGEEIDFIFTKDKIKAGRYEISIADGPGDLYEIKGTDYYIEFVGYYGYAGYGDEGLLIINSYGTGKFIKYED
;
A
#
# COMPACT_ATOMS: atom_id res chain seq x y z
N MET A 1 -10.15 -41.99 46.58
CA MET A 1 -11.47 -41.44 46.98
C MET A 1 -11.31 -40.55 48.19
N LYS A 2 -11.66 -39.26 48.06
CA LYS A 2 -11.82 -38.15 49.04
C LYS A 2 -11.54 -36.85 48.26
N ARG A 3 -12.36 -36.44 47.29
CA ARG A 3 -13.63 -35.69 47.38
C ARG A 3 -13.54 -34.40 48.23
N PHE A 4 -13.66 -33.28 47.50
CA PHE A 4 -14.13 -31.93 47.87
C PHE A 4 -13.22 -31.02 48.72
N VAL A 5 -12.66 -29.97 48.09
CA VAL A 5 -13.03 -28.57 48.36
C VAL A 5 -12.86 -27.77 47.06
N ASN A 6 -13.96 -27.21 46.57
CA ASN A 6 -14.00 -26.22 45.48
C ASN A 6 -13.68 -24.83 46.07
N LEU A 7 -13.35 -23.88 45.18
CA LEU A 7 -13.55 -22.43 45.32
C LEU A 7 -12.37 -21.59 45.87
N LEU A 8 -11.48 -21.18 44.97
CA LEU A 8 -10.99 -19.80 44.95
C LEU A 8 -10.67 -19.36 43.52
N LEU A 9 -11.66 -18.76 42.87
CA LEU A 9 -11.46 -17.81 41.77
C LEU A 9 -10.75 -16.59 42.35
N LEU A 10 -9.54 -16.26 41.90
CA LEU A 10 -9.06 -14.88 41.95
C LEU A 10 -7.96 -14.63 40.90
N SER A 11 -8.43 -14.22 39.73
CA SER A 11 -7.80 -13.23 38.83
C SER A 11 -6.28 -13.09 38.88
N THR A 12 -5.56 -13.82 38.04
CA THR A 12 -4.30 -13.30 37.49
C THR A 12 -4.62 -12.49 36.25
N ALA A 13 -4.50 -11.17 36.40
CA ALA A 13 -4.71 -10.17 35.38
C ALA A 13 -3.91 -10.50 34.11
N ILE A 14 -4.61 -10.49 32.99
CA ILE A 14 -4.04 -10.46 31.65
C ILE A 14 -3.30 -9.13 31.52
N ILE A 15 -1.97 -9.14 31.60
CA ILE A 15 -1.15 -8.00 31.21
C ILE A 15 -0.94 -8.12 29.70
N ILE A 16 -1.89 -7.62 28.91
CA ILE A 16 -1.60 -7.27 27.51
C ILE A 16 -0.77 -5.99 27.60
N PHE A 17 0.55 -6.13 27.48
CA PHE A 17 1.40 -5.01 27.10
C PHE A 17 1.07 -4.66 25.64
N THR A 18 0.02 -3.87 25.42
CA THR A 18 -0.06 -3.08 24.19
C THR A 18 1.06 -2.06 24.29
N SER A 19 2.13 -2.29 23.53
CA SER A 19 3.14 -1.27 23.28
C SER A 19 2.46 -0.12 22.53
N PHE A 20 2.03 0.92 23.25
CA PHE A 20 1.71 2.21 22.64
C PHE A 20 3.05 2.81 22.19
N LYS A 21 3.40 2.62 20.91
CA LYS A 21 4.37 3.48 20.26
C LYS A 21 3.74 4.87 20.20
N ASN A 22 4.26 5.79 21.00
CA ASN A 22 3.95 7.20 20.87
C ASN A 22 4.68 7.70 19.61
N ASP A 23 3.96 7.84 18.50
CA ASP A 23 4.48 8.47 17.29
C ASP A 23 4.64 9.97 17.56
N ILE A 24 5.84 10.35 18.01
CA ILE A 24 6.29 11.74 18.04
C ILE A 24 6.37 12.19 16.59
N LEU A 25 5.38 12.97 16.14
CA LEU A 25 5.37 13.84 14.95
C LEU A 25 6.51 13.55 13.95
N LYS A 26 6.48 12.38 13.32
CA LYS A 26 7.26 12.12 12.11
C LYS A 26 6.73 13.10 11.06
N ILE A 27 7.60 13.92 10.48
CA ILE A 27 7.21 14.82 9.40
C ILE A 27 7.04 13.93 8.18
N TYR A 28 5.85 13.38 8.01
CA TYR A 28 5.56 12.59 6.84
C TYR A 28 5.22 13.51 5.67
N SER A 29 5.85 13.31 4.52
CA SER A 29 5.40 13.91 3.26
C SER A 29 4.16 13.17 2.78
N GLU A 30 3.06 13.91 2.63
CA GLU A 30 1.78 13.39 2.14
C GLU A 30 1.57 13.76 0.67
N TYR A 31 1.21 12.77 -0.14
CA TYR A 31 0.96 12.90 -1.57
C TYR A 31 -0.42 12.37 -1.93
N THR A 32 -1.21 13.18 -2.63
CA THR A 32 -2.55 12.79 -3.10
C THR A 32 -2.44 11.95 -4.35
N ILE A 33 -3.14 10.82 -4.37
CA ILE A 33 -3.25 9.95 -5.53
C ILE A 33 -4.27 10.53 -6.49
N ASP A 34 -3.90 10.67 -7.75
CA ASP A 34 -4.83 11.01 -8.83
C ASP A 34 -5.55 9.74 -9.26
N ASP A 35 -4.78 8.80 -9.83
CA ASP A 35 -5.29 7.55 -10.38
C ASP A 35 -4.42 6.34 -10.01
N ILE A 36 -5.06 5.17 -10.08
CA ILE A 36 -4.43 3.88 -9.89
C ILE A 36 -4.62 3.08 -11.18
N TYR A 37 -3.57 2.39 -11.59
CA TYR A 37 -3.55 1.56 -12.78
C TYR A 37 -3.13 0.14 -12.42
N SER A 38 -3.64 -0.84 -13.15
CA SER A 38 -3.11 -2.19 -13.19
C SER A 38 -2.35 -2.40 -14.48
N LYS A 39 -1.16 -3.00 -14.40
CA LYS A 39 -0.42 -3.46 -15.57
C LYS A 39 -0.99 -4.81 -16.03
N ILE A 40 -1.21 -4.94 -17.33
CA ILE A 40 -1.60 -6.20 -17.97
C ILE A 40 -0.51 -6.54 -18.97
N ASP A 41 0.22 -7.61 -18.70
CA ASP A 41 1.16 -8.17 -19.66
C ASP A 41 0.39 -8.83 -20.81
N LEU A 42 0.85 -8.60 -22.03
CA LEU A 42 0.22 -9.08 -23.26
C LEU A 42 0.94 -10.31 -23.79
N GLU A 43 0.25 -11.07 -24.64
CA GLU A 43 0.88 -12.17 -25.36
C GLU A 43 1.87 -11.60 -26.39
N SER A 44 3.01 -12.29 -26.58
CA SER A 44 4.00 -11.89 -27.58
C SER A 44 3.39 -11.82 -28.98
N GLY A 45 3.78 -10.79 -29.74
CA GLY A 45 3.23 -10.48 -31.05
C GLY A 45 1.91 -9.70 -31.00
N THR A 46 1.46 -9.23 -29.83
CA THR A 46 0.33 -8.29 -29.75
C THR A 46 0.75 -6.95 -30.35
N LEU A 47 -0.07 -6.41 -31.26
CA LEU A 47 0.19 -5.15 -31.96
C LEU A 47 -0.75 -4.04 -31.49
N ASP A 48 -0.26 -2.80 -31.50
CA ASP A 48 -1.07 -1.60 -31.30
C ASP A 48 -1.83 -1.16 -32.57
N GLU A 49 -2.44 0.03 -32.53
CA GLU A 49 -3.24 0.57 -33.64
C GLU A 49 -2.42 0.94 -34.88
N ASP A 50 -1.12 1.18 -34.72
CA ASP A 50 -0.17 1.49 -35.79
C ASP A 50 0.54 0.23 -36.31
N GLY A 51 0.33 -0.92 -35.66
CA GLY A 51 0.92 -2.20 -36.02
C GLY A 51 2.29 -2.44 -35.38
N GLU A 52 2.64 -1.70 -34.32
CA GLU A 52 3.86 -1.88 -33.53
C GLU A 52 3.63 -2.89 -32.39
N GLU A 53 4.63 -3.73 -32.10
CA GLU A 53 4.51 -4.73 -31.04
C GLU A 53 4.53 -4.07 -29.65
N ILE A 54 3.61 -4.50 -28.79
CA ILE A 54 3.46 -4.01 -27.42
C ILE A 54 3.43 -5.17 -26.44
N ASP A 55 4.20 -5.02 -25.35
CA ASP A 55 4.36 -6.08 -24.34
C ASP A 55 3.36 -5.96 -23.18
N PHE A 56 2.83 -4.76 -22.92
CA PHE A 56 1.91 -4.51 -21.83
C PHE A 56 1.06 -3.25 -22.06
N ILE A 57 -0.05 -3.18 -21.32
CA ILE A 57 -0.88 -1.97 -21.21
C ILE A 57 -1.14 -1.63 -19.75
N PHE A 58 -1.48 -0.37 -19.50
CA PHE A 58 -2.01 0.09 -18.23
C PHE A 58 -3.48 0.38 -18.36
N THR A 59 -4.27 -0.16 -17.43
CA THR A 59 -5.71 0.10 -17.36
C THR A 59 -6.04 0.71 -16.01
N LYS A 60 -6.89 1.74 -16.01
CA LYS A 60 -7.36 2.35 -14.77
C LYS A 60 -8.05 1.31 -13.89
N ASP A 61 -7.63 1.22 -12.64
CA ASP A 61 -8.11 0.22 -11.68
C ASP A 61 -8.37 0.84 -10.30
N LYS A 62 -8.82 0.02 -9.34
CA LYS A 62 -9.15 0.44 -7.98
C LYS A 62 -8.65 -0.57 -6.97
N ILE A 63 -7.89 -0.08 -6.01
CA ILE A 63 -7.56 -0.83 -4.80
C ILE A 63 -8.71 -0.69 -3.79
N LYS A 64 -9.01 -1.76 -3.06
CA LYS A 64 -10.03 -1.74 -2.01
C LYS A 64 -9.69 -0.70 -0.94
N ALA A 65 -10.71 -0.04 -0.38
CA ALA A 65 -10.55 0.84 0.77
C ALA A 65 -9.80 0.14 1.92
N GLY A 66 -8.80 0.82 2.49
CA GLY A 66 -7.89 0.25 3.46
C GLY A 66 -6.65 1.09 3.72
N ARG A 67 -5.77 0.56 4.55
CA ARG A 67 -4.44 1.10 4.85
C ARG A 67 -3.43 0.01 4.55
N TYR A 68 -2.44 0.30 3.73
CA TYR A 68 -1.46 -0.66 3.23
C TYR A 68 -0.06 -0.10 3.42
N GLU A 69 0.81 -0.84 4.10
CA GLU A 69 2.25 -0.56 4.07
C GLU A 69 2.78 -1.05 2.73
N ILE A 70 3.38 -0.15 1.96
CA ILE A 70 3.87 -0.42 0.62
C ILE A 70 5.25 0.18 0.41
N SER A 71 5.93 -0.30 -0.62
CA SER A 71 7.11 0.36 -1.20
C SER A 71 6.77 0.74 -2.64
N ILE A 72 7.11 1.97 -3.04
CA ILE A 72 6.94 2.44 -4.41
C ILE A 72 8.29 2.69 -5.08
N ALA A 73 8.39 2.43 -6.38
CA ALA A 73 9.56 2.76 -7.18
C ALA A 73 9.16 3.41 -8.50
N ASP A 74 10.14 4.00 -9.19
CA ASP A 74 9.89 4.65 -10.47
C ASP A 74 9.39 3.63 -11.51
N GLY A 75 8.26 3.96 -12.13
CA GLY A 75 7.68 3.23 -13.25
C GLY A 75 7.82 4.01 -14.57
N PRO A 76 7.16 3.54 -15.64
CA PRO A 76 7.13 4.25 -16.92
C PRO A 76 6.39 5.59 -16.80
N GLY A 77 6.95 6.65 -17.40
CA GLY A 77 6.34 7.97 -17.42
C GLY A 77 6.21 8.56 -16.01
N ASP A 78 5.01 9.00 -15.65
CA ASP A 78 4.68 9.60 -14.35
C ASP A 78 4.11 8.57 -13.34
N LEU A 79 4.17 7.28 -13.67
CA LEU A 79 3.65 6.20 -12.83
C LEU A 79 4.70 5.69 -11.84
N TYR A 80 4.25 5.31 -10.65
CA TYR A 80 5.05 4.68 -9.61
C TYR A 80 4.56 3.25 -9.35
N GLU A 81 5.44 2.27 -9.49
CA GLU A 81 5.16 0.86 -9.25
C GLU A 81 4.95 0.61 -7.76
N ILE A 82 3.83 0.00 -7.36
CA ILE A 82 3.69 -0.59 -6.03
C ILE A 82 4.41 -1.94 -6.04
N LYS A 83 5.59 -2.00 -5.41
CA LYS A 83 6.47 -3.18 -5.44
C LYS A 83 5.74 -4.45 -4.99
N GLY A 84 5.93 -5.52 -5.76
CA GLY A 84 5.33 -6.83 -5.47
C GLY A 84 3.87 -6.97 -5.86
N THR A 85 3.35 -6.03 -6.65
CA THR A 85 1.99 -6.06 -7.20
C THR A 85 2.00 -5.60 -8.66
N ASP A 86 0.87 -5.78 -9.36
CA ASP A 86 0.68 -5.25 -10.71
C ASP A 86 0.13 -3.82 -10.71
N TYR A 87 0.08 -3.17 -9.54
CA TYR A 87 -0.50 -1.84 -9.37
C TYR A 87 0.52 -0.72 -9.53
N TYR A 88 0.07 0.37 -10.14
CA TYR A 88 0.81 1.61 -10.33
C TYR A 88 -0.03 2.78 -9.86
N ILE A 89 0.64 3.80 -9.33
CA ILE A 89 0.03 5.03 -8.80
C ILE A 89 0.48 6.21 -9.64
N GLU A 90 -0.45 7.09 -9.97
CA GLU A 90 -0.19 8.45 -10.44
C GLU A 90 -0.55 9.45 -9.33
N PHE A 91 0.27 10.47 -9.14
CA PHE A 91 0.03 11.52 -8.13
C PHE A 91 -0.53 12.78 -8.78
N VAL A 92 -1.43 13.48 -8.08
CA VAL A 92 -2.04 14.75 -8.56
C VAL A 92 -0.98 15.84 -8.81
N GLY A 93 0.17 15.74 -8.15
CA GLY A 93 1.28 16.67 -8.31
C GLY A 93 2.62 15.94 -8.34
N TYR A 94 3.69 16.72 -8.51
CA TYR A 94 5.04 16.17 -8.58
C TYR A 94 5.42 15.48 -7.26
N TYR A 95 5.66 14.18 -7.33
CA TYR A 95 6.16 13.38 -6.21
C TYR A 95 7.68 13.53 -6.05
N GLY A 96 8.44 13.23 -7.10
CA GLY A 96 9.90 13.19 -7.05
C GLY A 96 10.47 11.89 -7.60
N TYR A 97 11.73 11.64 -7.31
CA TYR A 97 12.38 10.36 -7.62
C TYR A 97 12.15 9.38 -6.48
N ALA A 98 11.51 8.24 -6.76
CA ALA A 98 11.32 7.16 -5.77
C ALA A 98 12.46 6.13 -5.79
N GLY A 99 13.31 6.16 -6.82
CA GLY A 99 14.50 5.32 -6.94
C GLY A 99 14.19 3.83 -6.85
N TYR A 100 14.90 3.14 -5.96
CA TYR A 100 14.77 1.69 -5.82
C TYR A 100 13.61 1.27 -4.89
N GLY A 101 12.99 2.21 -4.17
CA GLY A 101 11.94 1.90 -3.21
C GLY A 101 11.81 2.95 -2.12
N ASP A 102 10.76 3.77 -2.18
CA ASP A 102 10.31 4.61 -1.08
C ASP A 102 9.23 3.87 -0.29
N GLU A 103 9.43 3.71 1.02
CA GLU A 103 8.46 3.06 1.90
C GLU A 103 7.43 4.07 2.43
N GLY A 104 6.19 3.61 2.60
CA GLY A 104 5.16 4.45 3.18
C GLY A 104 3.82 3.77 3.37
N LEU A 105 2.85 4.58 3.82
CA LEU A 105 1.49 4.13 4.04
C LEU A 105 0.57 4.63 2.92
N LEU A 106 0.05 3.70 2.15
CA LEU A 106 -1.04 3.93 1.22
C LEU A 106 -2.38 3.87 1.97
N ILE A 107 -3.18 4.93 1.88
CA ILE A 107 -4.52 4.99 2.46
C ILE A 107 -5.52 5.21 1.33
N ILE A 108 -6.42 4.23 1.14
CA ILE A 108 -7.54 4.31 0.18
C ILE A 108 -8.84 4.43 0.98
N ASN A 109 -9.66 5.43 0.67
CA ASN A 109 -10.97 5.60 1.33
C ASN A 109 -12.09 4.85 0.58
N SER A 110 -13.29 4.85 1.17
CA SER A 110 -14.47 4.17 0.61
C SER A 110 -14.93 4.70 -0.76
N TYR A 111 -14.49 5.89 -1.16
CA TYR A 111 -14.81 6.50 -2.44
C TYR A 111 -13.77 6.19 -3.53
N GLY A 112 -12.72 5.43 -3.18
CA GLY A 112 -11.66 5.03 -4.11
C GLY A 112 -10.60 6.10 -4.33
N THR A 113 -10.63 7.21 -3.59
CA THR A 113 -9.52 8.18 -3.59
C THR A 113 -8.52 7.83 -2.50
N GLY A 114 -7.28 8.26 -2.66
CA GLY A 114 -6.23 7.87 -1.75
C GLY A 114 -5.10 8.86 -1.59
N LYS A 115 -4.22 8.54 -0.65
CA LYS A 115 -2.99 9.27 -0.40
C LYS A 115 -1.88 8.31 -0.01
N PHE A 116 -0.65 8.70 -0.33
CA PHE A 116 0.56 8.05 0.11
C PHE A 116 1.27 8.93 1.13
N ILE A 117 1.63 8.34 2.27
CA ILE A 117 2.35 9.00 3.36
C ILE A 117 3.74 8.38 3.37
N LYS A 118 4.73 9.09 2.82
CA LYS A 118 6.12 8.62 2.75
C LYS A 118 6.72 8.57 4.15
N TYR A 119 7.37 7.48 4.49
CA TYR A 119 8.15 7.37 5.71
C TYR A 119 9.51 8.06 5.52
N GLU A 120 9.93 8.87 6.50
CA GLU A 120 11.31 9.34 6.56
C GLU A 120 12.22 8.18 6.98
N ASP A 121 13.38 8.09 6.32
CA ASP A 121 14.49 7.18 6.64
C ASP A 121 15.10 7.47 8.04
#